data_AF-A0A938D4B1-F1
#
_entry.id   AF-A0A938D4B1-F1
#
_cell.length_a   1.000
_cell.length_b   1.000
_cell.length_c   1.000
_cell.angle_alpha   90.00
_cell.angle_beta   90.00
_cell.angle_gamma   90.00
#
_symmetry.space_group_name_H-M   'P 1'
#
loop_
_entity.id
_entity.type
_entity.pdbx_description
1 polymer ?
#
loop_
_entity_poly.entity_id
_entity_poly.type
_entity_poly.pdbx_seq_one_letter_code
_entity_poly.pdbx_strand_id
1 'polypeptide(L)'
;PESLAELEGKHPGLRISFRSIHSAKGLEADHVVVMDLDAATGRLGFPASNPDEPILRLVQPEAEDFPFAEERRLFYVALTRAKQGVTLLADPDHPSAFVRELEADPACRELVSGEAADNLPPCVECGGAMVAKRRAGGIRFTCTHSPLCTNTSPSCPACGEGMPAHPAPDAISRRWTCSSCATAREGCPRCQAGWLVPRNSKHGEFVSCSRWIGPGKGCQYKRSVREA
;
A
#
# COMPACT_ATOMS: atom_id res chain seq x y z
N PRO A 1 9.61 7.95 -12.23
CA PRO A 1 9.59 6.70 -11.43
C PRO A 1 10.31 5.61 -12.23
N GLU A 2 11.01 4.70 -11.55
CA GLU A 2 11.83 3.65 -12.20
C GLU A 2 11.01 2.73 -13.13
N SER A 3 9.72 2.58 -12.86
CA SER A 3 8.78 1.73 -13.60
C SER A 3 8.05 2.42 -14.76
N LEU A 4 8.36 3.68 -15.09
CA LEU A 4 7.63 4.42 -16.12
C LEU A 4 7.75 3.76 -17.51
N ALA A 5 8.96 3.36 -17.90
CA ALA A 5 9.21 2.70 -19.18
C ALA A 5 8.49 1.35 -19.29
N GLU A 6 8.33 0.63 -18.17
CA GLU A 6 7.55 -0.61 -18.12
C GLU A 6 6.06 -0.35 -18.35
N LEU A 7 5.51 0.72 -17.78
CA LEU A 7 4.12 1.13 -17.97
C LEU A 7 3.85 1.55 -19.42
N GLU A 8 4.74 2.35 -20.00
CA GLU A 8 4.66 2.74 -21.41
C GLU A 8 4.73 1.51 -22.34
N GLY A 9 5.61 0.55 -22.04
CA GLY A 9 5.70 -0.69 -22.81
C GLY A 9 4.45 -1.58 -22.72
N LYS A 10 3.77 -1.60 -21.56
CA LYS A 10 2.52 -2.36 -21.38
C LYS A 10 1.31 -1.68 -22.03
N HIS A 11 1.33 -0.35 -22.16
CA HIS A 11 0.21 0.44 -22.65
C HIS A 11 0.64 1.38 -23.79
N PRO A 12 1.01 0.84 -24.97
CA PRO A 12 1.55 1.63 -26.07
C PRO A 12 0.56 2.64 -26.67
N GLY A 13 -0.74 2.47 -26.42
CA GLY A 13 -1.78 3.41 -26.84
C GLY A 13 -1.95 4.62 -25.92
N LEU A 14 -1.26 4.66 -24.78
CA LEU A 14 -1.33 5.75 -23.81
C LEU A 14 -0.05 6.58 -23.84
N ARG A 15 -0.20 7.91 -23.75
CA ARG A 15 0.93 8.83 -23.62
C ARG A 15 1.10 9.18 -22.15
N ILE A 16 1.98 8.44 -21.47
CA ILE A 16 2.22 8.60 -20.04
C ILE A 16 3.40 9.56 -19.86
N SER A 17 3.33 10.47 -18.87
CA SER A 17 4.47 11.30 -18.52
C SER A 17 4.50 11.58 -17.02
N PHE A 18 5.70 11.70 -16.46
CA PHE A 18 5.90 11.97 -15.03
C PHE A 18 6.66 13.28 -14.86
N ARG A 19 6.08 14.20 -14.08
CA ARG A 19 6.51 15.60 -13.96
C ARG A 19 6.21 16.11 -12.56
N SER A 20 6.99 17.08 -12.08
CA SER A 20 6.58 17.89 -10.93
C SER A 20 5.46 18.85 -11.34
N ILE A 21 4.64 19.29 -10.38
CA ILE A 21 3.55 20.27 -10.61
C ILE A 21 4.07 21.51 -11.35
N HIS A 22 5.22 22.05 -10.91
CA HIS A 22 5.87 23.20 -11.54
C HIS A 22 6.21 22.95 -13.02
N SER A 23 6.79 21.78 -13.34
CA SER A 23 7.17 21.44 -14.71
C SER A 23 5.98 21.08 -15.61
N ALA A 24 4.80 20.88 -15.03
CA ALA A 24 3.54 20.64 -15.74
C ALA A 24 2.77 21.93 -16.06
N LYS A 25 3.26 23.11 -15.63
CA LYS A 25 2.62 24.39 -15.90
C LYS A 25 2.48 24.63 -17.41
N GLY A 26 1.26 24.91 -17.86
CA GLY A 26 0.94 25.11 -19.29
C GLY A 26 0.78 23.82 -20.10
N LEU A 27 0.96 22.65 -19.50
CA LEU A 27 0.66 21.35 -20.10
C LEU A 27 -0.68 20.84 -19.58
N GLU A 28 -1.40 20.06 -20.36
CA GLU A 28 -2.67 19.45 -19.97
C GLU A 28 -2.70 17.97 -20.35
N ALA A 29 -3.50 17.20 -19.65
CA ALA A 29 -3.75 15.78 -19.92
C ALA A 29 -5.23 15.45 -19.74
N ASP A 30 -5.71 14.39 -20.37
CA ASP A 30 -7.09 13.92 -20.16
C ASP A 30 -7.31 13.52 -18.69
N HIS A 31 -6.35 12.75 -18.15
CA HIS A 31 -6.33 12.35 -16.75
C HIS A 31 -5.02 12.79 -16.08
N VAL A 32 -5.11 13.25 -14.84
CA VAL A 32 -3.96 13.62 -14.01
C VAL A 32 -3.99 12.79 -12.73
N VAL A 33 -2.87 12.15 -12.41
CA VAL A 33 -2.66 11.47 -11.13
C VAL A 33 -1.68 12.31 -10.32
N VAL A 34 -2.15 12.88 -9.21
CA VAL A 34 -1.33 13.64 -8.26
C VAL A 34 -0.94 12.69 -7.14
N MET A 35 0.36 12.58 -6.90
CA MET A 35 0.94 11.66 -5.91
C MET A 35 1.59 12.43 -4.77
N ASP A 36 1.94 11.72 -3.69
CA ASP A 36 2.62 12.25 -2.51
C ASP A 36 1.79 13.35 -1.80
N LEU A 37 0.46 13.21 -1.79
CA LEU A 37 -0.47 14.11 -1.09
C LEU A 37 -0.62 13.73 0.39
N ASP A 38 0.51 13.54 1.05
CA ASP A 38 0.59 13.12 2.45
C ASP A 38 0.86 14.32 3.34
N ALA A 39 0.37 14.27 4.57
CA ALA A 39 0.71 15.23 5.61
C ALA A 39 2.24 15.22 5.80
N ALA A 40 2.85 16.40 5.81
CA ALA A 40 4.30 16.58 5.83
C ALA A 40 4.97 15.92 7.06
N THR A 41 5.34 14.65 6.93
CA THR A 41 6.33 13.99 7.78
C THR A 41 7.70 14.15 7.12
N GLY A 42 8.24 15.37 7.17
CA GLY A 42 9.55 15.73 6.61
C GLY A 42 9.50 16.48 5.27
N ARG A 43 10.46 16.23 4.38
CA ARG A 43 10.69 17.02 3.14
C ARG A 43 9.84 16.61 1.93
N LEU A 44 9.00 15.58 2.05
CA LEU A 44 8.33 14.92 0.91
C LEU A 44 6.79 15.01 0.94
N GLY A 45 6.20 15.74 1.89
CA GLY A 45 4.74 15.94 1.92
C GLY A 45 4.28 17.21 1.20
N PHE A 46 2.98 17.28 0.94
CA PHE A 46 2.35 18.42 0.27
C PHE A 46 1.08 18.83 1.03
N PRO A 47 0.95 20.07 1.53
CA PRO A 47 1.86 21.20 1.36
C PRO A 47 3.23 20.99 2.03
N ALA A 48 4.27 21.52 1.40
CA ALA A 48 5.60 21.50 1.99
C ALA A 48 5.63 22.44 3.21
N SER A 49 6.19 21.98 4.33
CA SER A 49 6.35 22.79 5.55
C SER A 49 7.79 23.30 5.71
N ASN A 50 8.41 23.73 4.60
CA ASN A 50 9.79 24.20 4.65
C ASN A 50 9.85 25.53 5.42
N PRO A 51 10.74 25.68 6.41
CA PRO A 51 10.99 26.99 6.99
C PRO A 51 11.68 27.88 5.94
N ASP A 52 11.06 29.01 5.59
CA ASP A 52 11.68 30.00 4.72
C ASP A 52 13.01 30.48 5.30
N GLU A 53 14.08 30.40 4.51
CA GLU A 53 15.36 30.97 4.92
C GLU A 53 15.22 32.49 5.10
N PRO A 54 15.77 33.09 6.17
CA PRO A 54 15.62 34.52 6.45
C PRO A 54 16.05 35.44 5.31
N ILE A 55 16.97 34.99 4.45
CA ILE A 55 17.43 35.75 3.28
C ILE A 55 16.44 35.71 2.12
N LEU A 56 15.70 34.60 1.96
CA LEU A 56 14.69 34.46 0.90
C LEU A 56 13.48 35.35 1.16
N ARG A 57 13.16 35.62 2.43
CA ARG A 57 12.13 36.59 2.83
C ARG A 57 12.34 38.01 2.29
N LEU A 58 13.59 38.40 1.98
CA LEU A 58 13.89 39.74 1.46
C LEU A 58 13.47 39.93 0.00
N VAL A 59 13.28 38.82 -0.73
CA VAL A 59 12.96 38.81 -2.17
C VAL A 59 11.63 38.11 -2.46
N GLN A 60 11.02 37.48 -1.45
CA GLN A 60 9.69 36.89 -1.55
C GLN A 60 8.61 37.97 -1.33
N PRO A 61 7.42 37.77 -1.92
CA PRO A 61 6.24 38.56 -1.57
C PRO A 61 5.92 38.46 -0.07
N GLU A 62 5.18 39.42 0.45
CA GLU A 62 4.66 39.35 1.82
C GLU A 62 3.84 38.06 2.01
N ALA A 63 4.03 37.41 3.16
CA ALA A 63 3.29 36.21 3.51
C ALA A 63 1.80 36.53 3.55
N GLU A 64 1.00 35.75 2.81
CA GLU A 64 -0.44 35.92 2.76
C GLU A 64 -1.07 35.41 4.07
N ASP A 65 -2.14 36.07 4.53
CA ASP A 65 -2.92 35.67 5.72
C ASP A 65 -3.68 34.34 5.55
N PHE A 66 -3.41 33.60 4.47
CA PHE A 66 -4.04 32.33 4.15
C PHE A 66 -3.03 31.17 4.26
N PRO A 67 -3.30 30.14 5.09
CA PRO A 67 -2.35 29.05 5.30
C PRO A 67 -1.96 28.33 4.01
N PHE A 68 -0.66 28.17 3.78
CA PHE A 68 -0.09 27.48 2.61
C PHE A 68 -0.57 28.08 1.26
N ALA A 69 -0.73 29.41 1.17
CA ALA A 69 -1.28 30.07 -0.01
C ALA A 69 -0.55 29.72 -1.32
N GLU A 70 0.79 29.64 -1.29
CA GLU A 70 1.59 29.29 -2.46
C GLU A 70 1.36 27.82 -2.88
N GLU A 71 1.44 26.89 -1.94
CA GLU A 71 1.20 25.47 -2.20
C GLU A 71 -0.23 25.21 -2.67
N ARG A 72 -1.21 25.95 -2.16
CA ARG A 72 -2.61 25.85 -2.63
C ARG A 72 -2.76 26.27 -4.08
N ARG A 73 -2.06 27.34 -4.52
CA ARG A 73 -2.05 27.74 -5.94
C ARG A 73 -1.42 26.65 -6.79
N LEU A 74 -0.35 26.01 -6.31
CA LEU A 74 0.26 24.87 -7.00
C LEU A 74 -0.71 23.68 -7.06
N PHE A 75 -1.41 23.38 -5.97
CA PHE A 75 -2.42 22.31 -5.95
C PHE A 75 -3.52 22.58 -6.97
N TYR A 76 -4.06 23.79 -7.00
CA TYR A 76 -5.03 24.22 -7.99
C TYR A 76 -4.52 24.08 -9.43
N VAL A 77 -3.25 24.43 -9.68
CA VAL A 77 -2.62 24.20 -10.99
C VAL A 77 -2.65 22.71 -11.34
N ALA A 78 -2.28 21.82 -10.42
CA ALA A 78 -2.30 20.38 -10.64
C ALA A 78 -3.70 19.85 -10.96
N LEU A 79 -4.72 20.25 -10.18
CA LEU A 79 -6.12 19.86 -10.41
C LEU A 79 -6.62 20.32 -11.79
N THR A 80 -6.31 21.56 -12.16
CA THR A 80 -6.75 22.16 -13.43
C THR A 80 -5.96 21.70 -14.65
N ARG A 81 -4.95 20.83 -14.50
CA ARG A 81 -4.26 20.22 -15.65
C ARG A 81 -5.06 19.07 -16.28
N ALA A 82 -6.04 18.52 -15.57
CA ALA A 82 -6.90 17.46 -16.07
C ALA A 82 -8.08 18.02 -16.88
N LYS A 83 -8.35 17.40 -18.04
CA LYS A 83 -9.54 17.72 -18.85
C LYS A 83 -10.76 16.89 -18.48
N GLN A 84 -10.54 15.65 -18.02
CA GLN A 84 -11.62 14.69 -17.77
C GLN A 84 -11.67 14.27 -16.30
N GLY A 85 -10.54 13.98 -15.66
CA GLY A 85 -10.55 13.56 -14.26
C GLY A 85 -9.21 13.64 -13.56
N VAL A 86 -9.25 13.87 -12.26
CA VAL A 86 -8.08 13.90 -11.37
C VAL A 86 -8.16 12.74 -10.40
N THR A 87 -7.06 12.03 -10.21
CA THR A 87 -6.90 11.04 -9.15
C THR A 87 -5.87 11.56 -8.16
N LEU A 88 -6.24 11.60 -6.87
CA LEU A 88 -5.38 12.03 -5.77
C LEU A 88 -4.92 10.79 -5.01
N LEU A 89 -3.61 10.60 -4.87
CA LEU A 89 -3.02 9.51 -4.09
C LEU A 89 -2.40 10.07 -2.81
N ALA A 90 -2.92 9.60 -1.68
CA ALA A 90 -2.49 9.95 -0.33
C ALA A 90 -2.50 8.70 0.57
N ASP A 91 -1.71 8.75 1.64
CA ASP A 91 -1.74 7.84 2.77
C ASP A 91 -3.07 8.03 3.53
N PRO A 92 -3.90 6.97 3.69
CA PRO A 92 -5.18 7.06 4.38
C PRO A 92 -5.04 7.45 5.87
N ASP A 93 -3.94 7.08 6.53
CA ASP A 93 -3.72 7.42 7.93
C ASP A 93 -3.28 8.88 8.09
N HIS A 94 -2.58 9.41 7.08
CA HIS A 94 -1.94 10.71 7.12
C HIS A 94 -2.15 11.54 5.83
N PRO A 95 -3.41 11.81 5.42
CA PRO A 95 -3.64 12.56 4.19
C PRO A 95 -3.31 14.05 4.37
N SER A 96 -2.89 14.68 3.27
CA SER A 96 -2.69 16.12 3.18
C SER A 96 -3.89 16.92 3.68
N ALA A 97 -3.63 18.09 4.26
CA ALA A 97 -4.68 19.05 4.60
C ALA A 97 -5.58 19.37 3.40
N PHE A 98 -5.02 19.45 2.18
CA PHE A 98 -5.80 19.75 0.98
C PHE A 98 -6.74 18.61 0.58
N VAL A 99 -6.32 17.36 0.77
CA VAL A 99 -7.18 16.20 0.52
C VAL A 99 -8.34 16.18 1.51
N ARG A 100 -8.06 16.39 2.81
CA ARG A 100 -9.08 16.45 3.87
C ARG A 100 -10.12 17.55 3.62
N GLU A 101 -9.68 18.71 3.14
CA GLU A 101 -10.57 19.81 2.79
C GLU A 101 -11.50 19.47 1.63
N LEU A 102 -10.99 18.79 0.60
CA LEU A 102 -11.82 18.32 -0.51
C LEU A 102 -12.82 17.25 -0.05
N GLU A 103 -12.41 16.31 0.81
CA GLU A 103 -13.31 15.29 1.38
C GLU A 103 -14.43 15.90 2.22
N ALA A 104 -14.13 16.99 2.94
CA ALA A 104 -15.11 17.71 3.75
C ALA A 104 -16.06 18.58 2.92
N ASP A 105 -15.72 18.92 1.67
CA ASP A 105 -16.51 19.79 0.81
C ASP A 105 -17.68 19.00 0.14
N PRO A 106 -18.94 19.32 0.44
CA PRO A 106 -20.10 18.67 -0.15
C PRO A 106 -20.19 18.83 -1.69
N ALA A 107 -19.49 19.80 -2.27
CA ALA A 107 -19.41 20.00 -3.71
C ALA A 107 -18.47 18.98 -4.38
N CYS A 108 -17.56 18.34 -3.64
CA CYS A 108 -16.61 17.35 -4.14
C CYS A 108 -17.14 15.91 -4.06
N ARG A 109 -18.47 15.71 -4.17
CA ARG A 109 -19.19 14.44 -3.94
C ARG A 109 -18.82 13.24 -4.84
N GLU A 110 -17.99 13.43 -5.85
CA GLU A 110 -17.46 12.35 -6.72
C GLU A 110 -16.05 11.90 -6.34
N LEU A 111 -15.58 12.18 -5.11
CA LEU A 111 -14.39 11.55 -4.57
C LEU A 111 -14.67 10.06 -4.33
N VAL A 112 -14.29 9.23 -5.30
CA VAL A 112 -14.19 7.78 -5.10
C VAL A 112 -12.86 7.52 -4.39
N SER A 113 -12.90 7.41 -3.06
CA SER A 113 -11.77 6.84 -2.33
C SER A 113 -11.55 5.43 -2.87
N GLY A 114 -10.40 5.20 -3.49
CA GLY A 114 -10.08 3.90 -4.06
C GLY A 114 -10.03 2.87 -2.93
N GLU A 115 -10.93 1.88 -2.97
CA GLU A 115 -11.04 0.75 -2.02
C GLU A 115 -9.79 -0.16 -1.96
N ALA A 116 -8.65 0.29 -2.47
CA ALA A 116 -7.44 -0.51 -2.61
C ALA A 116 -6.73 -0.74 -1.27
N ALA A 117 -6.96 0.08 -0.23
CA ALA A 117 -6.34 -0.09 1.09
C ALA A 117 -7.28 -0.75 2.12
N ASP A 118 -8.56 -0.43 2.12
CA ASP A 118 -9.50 -0.82 3.18
C ASP A 118 -9.80 -2.33 3.24
N ASN A 119 -9.53 -3.07 2.15
CA ASN A 119 -9.69 -4.53 2.09
C ASN A 119 -8.37 -5.29 2.04
N LEU A 120 -7.22 -4.63 2.24
CA LEU A 120 -5.95 -5.33 2.29
C LEU A 120 -5.78 -6.04 3.63
N PRO A 121 -5.39 -7.32 3.64
CA PRO A 121 -5.15 -8.04 4.89
C PRO A 121 -4.08 -7.34 5.74
N PRO A 122 -4.27 -7.23 7.06
CA PRO A 122 -3.30 -6.59 7.94
C PRO A 122 -2.03 -7.45 8.11
N CYS A 123 -0.91 -6.78 8.29
CA CYS A 123 0.37 -7.38 8.60
C CYS A 123 0.38 -7.81 10.08
N VAL A 124 0.64 -9.09 10.33
CA VAL A 124 0.68 -9.64 11.70
C VAL A 124 1.85 -9.14 12.55
N GLU A 125 2.85 -8.48 11.95
CA GLU A 125 4.03 -7.97 12.69
C GLU A 125 3.90 -6.49 13.04
N CYS A 126 3.27 -5.66 12.19
CA CYS A 126 3.22 -4.20 12.38
C CYS A 126 1.86 -3.55 12.12
N GLY A 127 0.82 -4.32 11.79
CA GLY A 127 -0.53 -3.79 11.50
C GLY A 127 -0.72 -3.20 10.10
N GLY A 128 0.35 -2.82 9.39
CA GLY A 128 0.26 -2.24 8.03
C GLY A 128 -0.32 -3.19 6.97
N ALA A 129 -0.72 -2.67 5.81
CA ALA A 129 -1.36 -3.47 4.77
C ALA A 129 -0.42 -4.49 4.09
N MET A 130 -0.97 -5.64 3.65
CA MET A 130 -0.25 -6.68 2.91
C MET A 130 -0.61 -6.66 1.43
N VAL A 131 0.35 -6.31 0.57
CA VAL A 131 0.15 -6.20 -0.89
C VAL A 131 0.59 -7.45 -1.62
N ALA A 132 -0.27 -7.96 -2.52
CA ALA A 132 0.01 -9.11 -3.36
C ALA A 132 1.02 -8.76 -4.48
N LYS A 133 2.15 -9.47 -4.54
CA LYS A 133 3.14 -9.40 -5.62
C LYS A 133 3.23 -10.74 -6.36
N ARG A 134 2.97 -10.73 -7.67
CA ARG A 134 3.09 -11.93 -8.53
C ARG A 134 4.57 -12.18 -8.87
N ARG A 135 5.04 -13.41 -8.68
CA ARG A 135 6.40 -13.87 -9.05
C ARG A 135 6.30 -15.20 -9.83
N ALA A 136 7.41 -15.64 -10.43
CA ALA A 136 7.49 -16.92 -11.16
C ALA A 136 7.05 -18.15 -10.32
N GLY A 137 7.09 -18.05 -8.98
CA GLY A 137 6.64 -19.09 -8.04
C GLY A 137 5.28 -18.86 -7.39
N GLY A 138 4.44 -17.98 -7.95
CA GLY A 138 3.09 -17.66 -7.42
C GLY A 138 3.00 -16.28 -6.78
N ILE A 139 1.87 -16.02 -6.11
CA ILE A 139 1.60 -14.75 -5.42
C ILE A 139 2.27 -14.77 -4.04
N ARG A 140 2.95 -13.67 -3.70
CA ARG A 140 3.51 -13.42 -2.37
C ARG A 140 3.04 -12.08 -1.85
N PHE A 141 2.53 -12.08 -0.64
CA PHE A 141 2.12 -10.87 0.06
C PHE A 141 3.31 -10.26 0.78
N THR A 142 3.50 -8.94 0.64
CA THR A 142 4.59 -8.18 1.26
C THR A 142 3.98 -7.00 2.01
N CYS A 143 4.49 -6.68 3.20
CA CYS A 143 4.03 -5.51 3.95
C CYS A 143 4.35 -4.21 3.19
N THR A 144 3.44 -3.24 3.25
CA THR A 144 3.64 -1.87 2.73
C THR A 144 4.75 -1.13 3.46
N HIS A 145 4.98 -1.40 4.75
CA HIS A 145 6.04 -0.75 5.55
C HIS A 145 7.46 -1.27 5.22
N SER A 146 7.66 -2.00 4.12
CA SER A 146 9.00 -2.40 3.67
C SER A 146 9.82 -1.14 3.31
N PRO A 147 11.09 -1.02 3.74
CA PRO A 147 11.97 -2.05 4.29
C PRO A 147 11.92 -2.23 5.81
N LEU A 148 11.21 -1.37 6.55
CA LEU A 148 11.15 -1.39 8.02
C LEU A 148 10.45 -2.65 8.55
N CYS A 149 9.40 -3.11 7.87
CA CYS A 149 8.78 -4.41 8.09
C CYS A 149 9.13 -5.36 6.94
N THR A 150 9.84 -6.45 7.23
CA THR A 150 10.24 -7.47 6.24
C THR A 150 9.28 -8.66 6.18
N ASN A 151 8.12 -8.54 6.85
CA ASN A 151 7.12 -9.59 6.88
C ASN A 151 6.60 -9.92 5.47
N THR A 152 6.60 -11.22 5.14
CA THR A 152 6.09 -11.72 3.87
C THR A 152 5.25 -12.97 4.09
N SER A 153 4.08 -13.05 3.45
CA SER A 153 3.21 -14.21 3.53
C SER A 153 3.06 -14.87 2.16
N PRO A 154 3.15 -16.20 2.04
CA PRO A 154 2.80 -16.88 0.80
C PRO A 154 1.28 -16.78 0.54
N SER A 155 0.87 -16.92 -0.72
CA SER A 155 -0.54 -17.09 -1.03
C SER A 155 -1.08 -18.43 -0.52
N CYS A 156 -2.40 -18.54 -0.54
CA CYS A 156 -3.09 -19.72 -0.07
C CYS A 156 -2.70 -20.95 -0.91
N PRO A 157 -2.27 -22.07 -0.31
CA PRO A 157 -1.90 -23.25 -1.07
C PRO A 157 -3.12 -23.98 -1.66
N ALA A 158 -4.36 -23.60 -1.27
CA ALA A 158 -5.57 -24.18 -1.83
C ALA A 158 -6.03 -23.48 -3.11
N CYS A 159 -6.05 -22.13 -3.15
CA CYS A 159 -6.48 -21.38 -4.34
C CYS A 159 -5.34 -20.68 -5.10
N GLY A 160 -4.15 -20.56 -4.51
CA GLY A 160 -3.01 -19.85 -5.10
C GLY A 160 -3.11 -18.32 -5.04
N GLU A 161 -4.27 -17.75 -4.67
CA GLU A 161 -4.56 -16.32 -4.79
C GLU A 161 -4.68 -15.59 -3.46
N GLY A 162 -5.58 -16.03 -2.57
CA GLY A 162 -5.87 -15.30 -1.33
C GLY A 162 -4.76 -15.37 -0.27
N MET A 163 -4.78 -14.44 0.68
CA MET A 163 -3.87 -14.44 1.82
C MET A 163 -4.48 -15.27 2.98
N PRO A 164 -3.65 -15.94 3.79
CA PRO A 164 -4.08 -16.40 5.12
C PRO A 164 -4.37 -15.17 5.99
N ALA A 165 -5.64 -14.90 6.29
CA ALA A 165 -6.02 -13.84 7.23
C ALA A 165 -6.06 -14.40 8.66
N HIS A 166 -5.35 -13.75 9.58
CA HIS A 166 -5.57 -13.96 11.01
C HIS A 166 -6.97 -13.40 11.33
N PRO A 167 -7.80 -14.08 12.13
CA PRO A 167 -9.04 -13.47 12.62
C PRO A 167 -8.70 -12.23 13.47
N ALA A 168 -9.65 -11.33 13.75
CA ALA A 168 -9.38 -10.13 14.57
C ALA A 168 -8.64 -10.49 15.88
N PRO A 169 -7.82 -9.57 16.46
CA PRO A 169 -7.08 -9.81 17.70
C PRO A 169 -7.95 -10.31 18.87
N ASP A 170 -9.27 -10.11 18.80
CA ASP A 170 -10.26 -10.50 19.82
C ASP A 170 -10.85 -11.91 19.62
N ALA A 171 -10.47 -12.60 18.54
CA ALA A 171 -10.98 -13.93 18.23
C ALA A 171 -10.16 -15.02 18.93
N ILE A 172 -10.77 -15.67 19.93
CA ILE A 172 -10.23 -16.83 20.66
C ILE A 172 -9.87 -18.01 19.71
N SER A 173 -10.36 -18.00 18.47
CA SER A 173 -10.06 -19.03 17.48
C SER A 173 -8.65 -18.89 16.89
N ARG A 174 -7.78 -19.90 17.08
CA ARG A 174 -6.49 -20.06 16.35
C ARG A 174 -6.67 -20.46 14.87
N ARG A 175 -7.85 -20.19 14.30
CA ARG A 175 -8.27 -20.65 12.98
C ARG A 175 -8.20 -19.49 12.00
N TRP A 176 -7.32 -19.62 11.02
CA TRP A 176 -7.07 -18.63 9.98
C TRP A 176 -7.88 -19.00 8.76
N THR A 177 -8.49 -18.02 8.10
CA THR A 177 -9.28 -18.22 6.88
C THR A 177 -8.62 -17.56 5.70
N CYS A 178 -8.72 -18.17 4.53
CA CYS A 178 -8.29 -17.54 3.29
C CYS A 178 -9.22 -16.39 2.93
N SER A 179 -8.66 -15.23 2.56
CA SER A 179 -9.42 -14.07 2.10
C SER A 179 -10.16 -14.27 0.77
N SER A 180 -9.83 -15.30 0.00
CA SER A 180 -10.42 -15.57 -1.33
C SER A 180 -11.31 -16.81 -1.34
N CYS A 181 -10.80 -17.97 -0.90
CA CYS A 181 -11.53 -19.24 -0.99
C CYS A 181 -12.10 -19.72 0.35
N ALA A 182 -12.06 -18.90 1.41
CA ALA A 182 -12.52 -19.21 2.76
C ALA A 182 -11.93 -20.49 3.41
N THR A 183 -10.93 -21.12 2.80
CA THR A 183 -10.26 -22.32 3.36
C THR A 183 -9.70 -21.98 4.74
N ALA A 184 -10.12 -22.76 5.74
CA ALA A 184 -9.71 -22.59 7.13
C ALA A 184 -8.55 -23.53 7.50
N ARG A 185 -7.50 -23.00 8.15
CA ARG A 185 -6.38 -23.80 8.67
C ARG A 185 -5.96 -23.28 10.04
N GLU A 186 -5.28 -24.11 10.81
CA GLU A 186 -4.68 -23.69 12.08
C GLU A 186 -3.49 -22.76 11.86
N GLY A 187 -3.40 -21.69 12.64
CA GLY A 187 -2.21 -20.83 12.68
C GLY A 187 -0.97 -21.59 13.17
N CYS A 188 0.20 -21.25 12.65
CA CYS A 188 1.48 -21.80 13.07
C CYS A 188 1.82 -21.27 14.47
N PRO A 189 1.93 -22.14 15.50
CA PRO A 189 2.16 -21.69 16.87
C PRO A 189 3.57 -21.13 17.10
N ARG A 190 4.50 -21.38 16.17
CA ARG A 190 5.90 -20.93 16.31
C ARG A 190 6.12 -19.50 15.82
N CYS A 191 5.54 -19.14 14.68
CA CYS A 191 5.80 -17.84 14.05
C CYS A 191 4.61 -16.90 14.08
N GLN A 192 3.41 -17.39 14.41
CA GLN A 192 2.16 -16.61 14.44
C GLN A 192 1.87 -15.82 13.14
N ALA A 193 2.57 -16.15 12.05
CA ALA A 193 2.54 -15.42 10.78
C ALA A 193 2.27 -16.33 9.56
N GLY A 194 2.22 -17.64 9.78
CA GLY A 194 1.85 -18.63 8.77
C GLY A 194 0.83 -19.60 9.36
N TRP A 195 0.28 -20.48 8.53
CA TRP A 195 -0.65 -21.53 8.95
C TRP A 195 -0.08 -22.92 8.66
N LEU A 196 -0.73 -23.95 9.21
CA LEU A 196 -0.32 -25.33 9.07
C LEU A 196 -0.88 -25.94 7.78
N VAL A 197 0.03 -26.40 6.92
CA VAL A 197 -0.25 -27.05 5.63
C VAL A 197 0.06 -28.54 5.75
N PRO A 198 -0.89 -29.43 5.43
CA PRO A 198 -0.66 -30.87 5.40
C PRO A 198 0.30 -31.23 4.27
N ARG A 199 1.25 -32.11 4.57
CA ARG A 199 2.28 -32.61 3.68
C ARG A 199 2.53 -34.09 3.96
N ASN A 200 3.04 -34.80 2.95
CA ASN A 200 3.37 -36.21 3.06
C ASN A 200 4.88 -36.41 2.99
N SER A 201 5.38 -37.31 3.83
CA SER A 201 6.77 -37.76 3.83
C SER A 201 6.86 -39.28 3.80
N LYS A 202 8.07 -39.81 3.62
CA LYS A 202 8.37 -41.24 3.78
C LYS A 202 8.01 -41.80 5.17
N HIS A 203 7.85 -40.94 6.18
CA HIS A 203 7.50 -41.33 7.55
C HIS A 203 6.01 -41.13 7.88
N GLY A 204 5.19 -40.76 6.89
CA GLY A 204 3.76 -40.50 7.06
C GLY A 204 3.37 -39.03 6.87
N GLU A 205 2.10 -38.73 7.16
CA GLU A 205 1.49 -37.41 7.04
C GLU A 205 1.91 -36.51 8.21
N PHE A 206 2.24 -35.26 7.88
CA PHE A 206 2.62 -34.24 8.85
C PHE A 206 2.07 -32.89 8.41
N VAL A 207 1.94 -31.96 9.36
CA VAL A 207 1.64 -30.56 9.02
C VAL A 207 2.90 -29.72 9.22
N SER A 208 3.06 -28.68 8.41
CA SER A 208 4.19 -27.76 8.47
C SER A 208 3.78 -26.32 8.18
N CYS A 209 4.56 -25.35 8.64
CA CYS A 209 4.29 -23.93 8.39
C CYS A 209 4.31 -23.60 6.89
N SER A 210 3.34 -22.81 6.40
CA SER A 210 3.33 -22.30 5.02
C SER A 210 4.55 -21.45 4.67
N ARG A 211 5.18 -20.81 5.66
CA ARG A 211 6.40 -20.01 5.49
C ARG A 211 7.68 -20.85 5.42
N TRP A 212 7.58 -22.18 5.38
CA TRP A 212 8.73 -23.04 5.18
C TRP A 212 9.21 -22.97 3.73
N ILE A 213 10.49 -22.59 3.53
CA ILE A 213 11.09 -22.41 2.19
C ILE A 213 12.26 -23.39 1.97
N GLY A 214 12.66 -24.13 3.01
CA GLY A 214 13.75 -25.09 2.95
C GLY A 214 14.47 -25.23 4.29
N PRO A 215 15.48 -26.11 4.38
CA PRO A 215 16.30 -26.27 5.57
C PRO A 215 16.94 -24.94 5.97
N GLY A 216 16.72 -24.50 7.22
CA GLY A 216 17.27 -23.25 7.75
C GLY A 216 16.68 -21.96 7.16
N LYS A 217 15.72 -22.04 6.23
CA LYS A 217 15.08 -20.87 5.59
C LYS A 217 13.59 -20.82 5.89
N GLY A 218 13.14 -19.69 6.45
CA GLY A 218 11.75 -19.52 6.90
C GLY A 218 11.42 -20.36 8.15
N CYS A 219 10.13 -20.48 8.47
CA CYS A 219 9.70 -21.14 9.70
C CYS A 219 9.82 -22.67 9.60
N GLN A 220 10.61 -23.29 10.49
CA GLN A 220 10.87 -24.74 10.50
C GLN A 220 9.86 -25.54 11.34
N TYR A 221 8.70 -24.97 11.69
CA TYR A 221 7.71 -25.68 12.49
C TYR A 221 7.03 -26.79 11.67
N LYS A 222 6.98 -27.99 12.25
CA LYS A 222 6.24 -29.16 11.76
C LYS A 222 5.78 -30.01 12.94
N ARG A 223 4.67 -30.74 12.79
CA ARG A 223 4.22 -31.77 13.73
C ARG A 223 3.55 -32.93 13.00
N SER A 224 3.58 -34.11 13.59
CA SER A 224 2.88 -35.29 13.06
C SER A 224 1.36 -35.09 13.13
N VAL A 225 0.61 -35.62 12.17
CA VAL A 225 -0.87 -35.64 12.23
C VAL A 225 -1.36 -36.66 13.26
N ARG A 226 -0.54 -37.67 13.61
CA ARG A 226 -0.91 -38.74 14.55
C ARG A 226 -0.84 -38.33 16.04
N GLU A 227 -0.39 -37.11 16.34
CA GLU A 227 -0.15 -36.61 17.70
C GLU A 227 -1.04 -35.39 18.04
N ALA A 228 -2.13 -35.17 17.30
CA ALA A 228 -3.00 -33.99 17.42
C ALA A 228 -4.41 -34.36 17.91
#